data_AF-A0A143PLC2-F1
#
_entry.id   AF-A0A143PLC2-F1
#
_cell.length_a   1.000
_cell.length_b   1.000
_cell.length_c   1.000
_cell.angle_alpha   90.00
_cell.angle_beta   90.00
_cell.angle_gamma   90.00
#
_symmetry.space_group_name_H-M   'P 1'
#
loop_
_entity.id
_entity.type
_entity.pdbx_description
1 polymer ?
#
loop_
_entity_poly.entity_id
_entity_poly.type
_entity_poly.pdbx_seq_one_letter_code
_entity_poly.pdbx_strand_id
1 'polypeptide(L)'
;MAKKPRKPKQREAPADGGAAPDQPPPEDQKEHREAVIEKAESRDLNQRKRPEEMRMDMMRSIITEPLLSQIQQAQERKETGATFDVIIAINEFFEGGVPNALQEIRTRAEKWGVTYATVSNYCFATLTADQVLKLADEARALFAKYGRSGSVIYRIWEDTDIDVTLTKSLATIKADAAQRSFRAFGREIVWAVLDSGVQGDHPHFAAKATPFGPMNTLATDAPLAHTDFTPDGSRSENAGQNMALVDRFGHGSHVAGIIAGYWQSPSGTEEPVVGTEMRNEATNEPIRQRDGLSAISGVAPLCKVLSLKVIADVTLPGASKQTAGQGKVSWVLKAIEQIQEWNQHGKRLLIQGANLSLGYEFDPRWFACGQSPVCVEVNRLVKSGVSVVVSAGNSGYSTFVLANGRSEARFNDLSVTDPGNAELAVTVGSTHRDMPHTYGVSYFSSRGPTGDGRTKPDLLAPGERIISCAAGLEAAKYGTAPNGQGEPIPALYCEQTGTSMAAPHVSGAIAAFLSVRHEFVGQPERVKEIFMANCVDLKRERSFQGAGLLDLMKALQAV
;
A
#
# COMPACT_ATOMS: atom_id res chain seq x y z
N MET A 1 46.24 -5.65 -41.65
CA MET A 1 46.87 -6.40 -42.77
C MET A 1 47.55 -7.63 -42.17
N ALA A 2 47.43 -8.87 -42.60
CA ALA A 2 46.69 -9.51 -43.68
C ALA A 2 46.44 -10.99 -43.29
N LYS A 3 45.23 -11.50 -43.52
CA LYS A 3 44.88 -12.93 -43.55
C LYS A 3 44.84 -13.38 -45.00
N LYS A 4 45.41 -14.57 -45.28
CA LYS A 4 45.11 -15.58 -46.34
C LYS A 4 46.40 -16.12 -47.00
N PRO A 5 46.35 -17.25 -47.76
CA PRO A 5 45.30 -18.28 -47.87
C PRO A 5 45.84 -19.74 -47.91
N ARG A 6 44.95 -20.75 -47.92
CA ARG A 6 44.92 -21.83 -48.95
C ARG A 6 43.62 -22.65 -48.86
N LYS A 7 42.93 -22.76 -50.01
CA LYS A 7 41.84 -23.70 -50.39
C LYS A 7 42.48 -24.79 -51.29
N PRO A 8 41.74 -25.74 -51.91
CA PRO A 8 40.77 -26.73 -51.42
C PRO A 8 41.13 -28.15 -51.96
N LYS A 9 40.41 -29.23 -51.60
CA LYS A 9 40.36 -30.45 -52.43
C LYS A 9 39.00 -31.15 -52.34
N GLN A 10 38.49 -31.52 -53.52
CA GLN A 10 37.23 -32.23 -53.77
C GLN A 10 37.49 -33.73 -54.03
N ARG A 11 36.57 -34.54 -53.48
CA ARG A 11 35.81 -35.67 -54.07
C ARG A 11 36.52 -36.94 -54.54
N GLU A 12 36.01 -38.07 -54.04
CA GLU A 12 35.78 -39.32 -54.78
C GLU A 12 34.53 -40.04 -54.22
N ALA A 13 33.79 -40.72 -55.10
CA ALA A 13 32.50 -41.38 -54.89
C ALA A 13 32.66 -42.81 -54.28
N PRO A 14 31.56 -43.49 -53.94
CA PRO A 14 31.32 -44.73 -54.68
C PRO A 14 29.86 -44.99 -55.08
N ALA A 15 29.75 -45.96 -55.99
CA ALA A 15 28.61 -46.35 -56.79
C ALA A 15 27.53 -47.15 -56.03
N ASP A 16 26.32 -46.77 -56.40
CA ASP A 16 25.03 -47.45 -56.56
C ASP A 16 24.92 -48.99 -56.44
N GLY A 17 23.77 -49.40 -55.89
CA GLY A 17 23.34 -50.79 -55.76
C GLY A 17 22.21 -50.99 -54.73
N GLY A 18 21.02 -50.42 -54.98
CA GLY A 18 19.84 -50.66 -54.13
C GLY A 18 18.53 -50.17 -54.76
N ALA A 19 17.60 -51.10 -54.98
CA ALA A 19 16.33 -50.94 -55.68
C ALA A 19 15.42 -49.79 -55.19
N ALA A 20 14.73 -49.13 -56.14
CA ALA A 20 13.70 -48.14 -55.90
C ALA A 20 12.36 -48.79 -55.50
N PRO A 21 11.61 -48.23 -54.52
CA PRO A 21 10.18 -48.48 -54.41
C PRO A 21 9.39 -47.38 -55.14
N ASP A 22 8.31 -47.83 -55.80
CA ASP A 22 7.32 -47.04 -56.54
C ASP A 22 6.89 -45.74 -55.84
N GLN A 23 6.82 -44.65 -56.61
CA GLN A 23 6.06 -43.45 -56.25
C GLN A 23 4.60 -43.60 -56.73
N PRO A 24 3.59 -43.27 -55.90
CA PRO A 24 2.20 -43.30 -56.32
C PRO A 24 1.85 -42.11 -57.24
N PRO A 25 0.73 -42.18 -58.00
CA PRO A 25 0.40 -41.24 -59.09
C PRO A 25 0.17 -39.78 -58.63
N PRO A 26 0.18 -38.79 -59.56
CA PRO A 26 0.16 -37.37 -59.22
C PRO A 26 -1.11 -36.85 -58.51
N GLU A 27 -2.23 -37.58 -58.61
CA GLU A 27 -3.49 -37.23 -57.92
C GLU A 27 -3.40 -37.46 -56.41
N ASP A 28 -2.74 -38.54 -55.97
CA ASP A 28 -2.56 -38.88 -54.55
C ASP A 28 -1.69 -37.88 -53.80
N GLN A 29 -0.72 -37.25 -54.48
CA GLN A 29 0.16 -36.25 -53.83
C GLN A 29 -0.55 -34.92 -53.56
N LYS A 30 -1.58 -34.59 -54.35
CA LYS A 30 -2.36 -33.37 -54.19
C LYS A 30 -3.38 -33.55 -53.06
N GLU A 31 -4.10 -34.67 -53.04
CA GLU A 31 -4.99 -35.04 -51.93
C GLU A 31 -4.21 -35.23 -50.62
N HIS A 32 -3.01 -35.81 -50.66
CA HIS A 32 -2.18 -35.95 -49.46
C HIS A 32 -1.68 -34.59 -48.95
N ARG A 33 -1.33 -33.65 -49.83
CA ARG A 33 -0.94 -32.28 -49.41
C ARG A 33 -2.11 -31.49 -48.85
N GLU A 34 -3.28 -31.57 -49.47
CA GLU A 34 -4.50 -30.91 -48.99
C GLU A 34 -4.95 -31.52 -47.65
N ALA A 35 -4.91 -32.85 -47.49
CA ALA A 35 -5.22 -33.52 -46.24
C ALA A 35 -4.20 -33.24 -45.11
N VAL A 36 -2.94 -32.98 -45.45
CA VAL A 36 -1.90 -32.58 -44.48
C VAL A 36 -2.05 -31.12 -44.06
N ILE A 37 -2.44 -30.23 -44.96
CA ILE A 37 -2.74 -28.82 -44.65
C ILE A 37 -4.01 -28.72 -43.80
N GLU A 38 -5.07 -29.45 -44.15
CA GLU A 38 -6.32 -29.50 -43.39
C GLU A 38 -6.11 -30.14 -42.00
N LYS A 39 -5.24 -31.17 -41.89
CA LYS A 39 -4.79 -31.71 -40.59
C LYS A 39 -3.91 -30.74 -39.79
N ALA A 40 -3.14 -29.88 -40.45
CA ALA A 40 -2.31 -28.88 -39.79
C ALA A 40 -3.16 -27.70 -39.27
N GLU A 41 -4.09 -27.19 -40.08
CA GLU A 41 -5.01 -26.11 -39.71
C GLU A 41 -5.99 -26.58 -38.62
N SER A 42 -6.53 -27.81 -38.71
CA SER A 42 -7.36 -28.38 -37.64
C SER A 42 -6.58 -28.67 -36.36
N ARG A 43 -5.28 -29.01 -36.43
CA ARG A 43 -4.41 -29.15 -35.25
C ARG A 43 -4.10 -27.81 -34.60
N ASP A 44 -3.89 -26.75 -35.38
CA ASP A 44 -3.58 -25.41 -34.87
C ASP A 44 -4.83 -24.75 -34.26
N LEU A 45 -6.02 -24.97 -34.84
CA LEU A 45 -7.33 -24.64 -34.25
C LEU A 45 -7.61 -25.44 -32.96
N ASN A 46 -7.29 -26.74 -32.92
CA ASN A 46 -7.44 -27.57 -31.71
C ASN A 46 -6.35 -27.34 -30.65
N GLN A 47 -5.22 -26.69 -30.97
CA GLN A 47 -4.21 -26.30 -30.00
C GLN A 47 -4.49 -24.92 -29.41
N ARG A 48 -5.07 -23.98 -30.17
CA ARG A 48 -5.54 -22.68 -29.65
C ARG A 48 -6.77 -22.78 -28.75
N LYS A 49 -7.65 -23.76 -28.97
CA LYS A 49 -8.83 -24.00 -28.10
C LYS A 49 -8.47 -24.61 -26.73
N ARG A 50 -7.35 -25.34 -26.62
CA ARG A 50 -7.03 -26.11 -25.40
C ARG A 50 -6.68 -25.29 -24.15
N PRO A 51 -5.97 -24.15 -24.21
CA PRO A 51 -5.73 -23.32 -23.01
C PRO A 51 -7.00 -22.62 -22.51
N GLU A 52 -7.90 -22.22 -23.39
CA GLU A 52 -9.19 -21.61 -23.02
C GLU A 52 -10.19 -22.65 -22.52
N GLU A 53 -10.24 -23.84 -23.13
CA GLU A 53 -11.07 -24.96 -22.67
C GLU A 53 -10.54 -25.56 -21.35
N MET A 54 -9.22 -25.70 -21.15
CA MET A 54 -8.64 -26.15 -19.86
C MET A 54 -8.87 -25.14 -18.73
N ARG A 55 -8.83 -23.83 -19.02
CA ARG A 55 -9.14 -22.79 -18.02
C ARG A 55 -10.63 -22.78 -17.65
N MET A 56 -11.49 -23.28 -18.53
CA MET A 56 -12.95 -23.37 -18.37
C MET A 56 -13.42 -24.68 -17.73
N ASP A 57 -12.72 -25.80 -17.92
CA ASP A 57 -13.05 -27.09 -17.26
C ASP A 57 -12.65 -27.11 -15.76
N MET A 58 -11.84 -26.14 -15.33
CA MET A 58 -11.61 -25.81 -13.90
C MET A 58 -12.80 -25.06 -13.25
N MET A 59 -13.84 -24.65 -13.99
CA MET A 59 -14.96 -23.83 -13.51
C MET A 59 -16.29 -24.61 -13.45
N ARG A 60 -16.34 -25.72 -12.70
CA ARG A 60 -17.52 -26.62 -12.70
C ARG A 60 -18.75 -26.15 -11.90
N SER A 61 -18.72 -25.00 -11.22
CA SER A 61 -19.83 -24.55 -10.37
C SER A 61 -20.18 -23.07 -10.57
N ILE A 62 -21.48 -22.80 -10.75
CA ILE A 62 -22.05 -21.44 -10.81
C ILE A 62 -21.99 -20.75 -9.45
N ILE A 63 -22.02 -21.53 -8.36
CA ILE A 63 -21.82 -21.07 -6.98
C ILE A 63 -20.35 -21.28 -6.63
N THR A 64 -19.68 -20.28 -6.06
CA THR A 64 -18.32 -20.44 -5.54
C THR A 64 -18.27 -21.40 -4.36
N GLU A 65 -17.15 -22.12 -4.22
CA GLU A 65 -16.97 -23.16 -3.20
C GLU A 65 -17.18 -22.68 -1.74
N PRO A 66 -16.77 -21.46 -1.34
CA PRO A 66 -17.04 -20.95 0.01
C PRO A 66 -18.54 -20.83 0.32
N LEU A 67 -19.29 -20.14 -0.56
CA LEU A 67 -20.75 -20.01 -0.45
C LEU A 67 -21.46 -21.37 -0.48
N LEU A 68 -21.02 -22.28 -1.35
CA LEU A 68 -21.61 -23.61 -1.48
C LEU A 68 -21.40 -24.43 -0.20
N SER A 69 -20.21 -24.35 0.41
CA SER A 69 -19.90 -25.02 1.66
C SER A 69 -20.74 -24.50 2.83
N GLN A 70 -21.01 -23.20 2.90
CA GLN A 70 -21.87 -22.61 3.92
C GLN A 70 -23.34 -23.06 3.76
N ILE A 71 -23.85 -23.08 2.53
CA ILE A 71 -25.21 -23.57 2.23
C ILE A 71 -25.35 -25.05 2.64
N GLN A 72 -24.36 -25.89 2.31
CA GLN A 72 -24.37 -27.31 2.69
C GLN A 72 -24.36 -27.49 4.20
N GLN A 73 -23.55 -26.73 4.93
CA GLN A 73 -23.51 -26.77 6.39
C GLN A 73 -24.83 -26.33 7.03
N ALA A 74 -25.46 -25.26 6.51
CA ALA A 74 -26.77 -24.81 6.99
C ALA A 74 -27.87 -25.87 6.76
N GLN A 75 -27.83 -26.57 5.63
CA GLN A 75 -28.72 -27.69 5.32
C GLN A 75 -28.48 -28.90 6.24
N GLU A 76 -27.22 -29.25 6.50
CA GLU A 76 -26.84 -30.32 7.45
C GLU A 76 -27.32 -30.03 8.88
N ARG A 77 -27.28 -28.75 9.29
CA ARG A 77 -27.77 -28.27 10.59
C ARG A 77 -29.30 -28.13 10.66
N LYS A 78 -30.03 -28.38 9.56
CA LYS A 78 -31.49 -28.21 9.43
C LYS A 78 -31.98 -26.79 9.75
N GLU A 79 -31.18 -25.78 9.44
CA GLU A 79 -31.56 -24.37 9.62
C GLU A 79 -32.54 -23.96 8.51
N THR A 80 -33.84 -24.05 8.79
CA THR A 80 -34.89 -23.65 7.86
C THR A 80 -34.93 -22.12 7.73
N GLY A 81 -34.65 -21.61 6.53
CA GLY A 81 -34.73 -20.18 6.22
C GLY A 81 -33.41 -19.41 6.34
N ALA A 82 -32.25 -20.09 6.41
CA ALA A 82 -30.95 -19.42 6.39
C ALA A 82 -30.79 -18.55 5.13
N THR A 83 -30.42 -17.29 5.34
CA THR A 83 -30.17 -16.28 4.31
C THR A 83 -28.69 -16.00 4.15
N PHE A 84 -28.26 -15.73 2.93
CA PHE A 84 -26.88 -15.45 2.55
C PHE A 84 -26.86 -14.17 1.73
N ASP A 85 -25.96 -13.26 2.07
CA ASP A 85 -25.68 -12.10 1.24
C ASP A 85 -24.83 -12.56 0.05
N VAL A 86 -25.29 -12.22 -1.16
CA VAL A 86 -24.69 -12.72 -2.39
C VAL A 86 -24.44 -11.61 -3.39
N ILE A 87 -23.30 -11.73 -4.08
CA ILE A 87 -22.97 -10.97 -5.28
C ILE A 87 -23.31 -11.87 -6.48
N ILE A 88 -24.10 -11.35 -7.42
CA ILE A 88 -24.51 -12.05 -8.64
C ILE A 88 -23.93 -11.30 -9.83
N ALA A 89 -23.03 -11.93 -10.59
CA ALA A 89 -22.59 -11.36 -11.86
C ALA A 89 -23.61 -11.62 -12.94
N ILE A 90 -23.94 -10.53 -13.61
CA ILE A 90 -24.77 -10.52 -14.78
C ILE A 90 -23.91 -10.95 -15.97
N ASN A 91 -24.45 -11.85 -16.79
CA ASN A 91 -23.78 -12.30 -17.99
C ASN A 91 -23.83 -11.22 -19.08
N GLU A 92 -22.66 -10.67 -19.40
CA GLU A 92 -22.50 -9.63 -20.43
C GLU A 92 -22.89 -10.11 -21.83
N PHE A 93 -22.87 -11.42 -22.08
CA PHE A 93 -23.22 -12.03 -23.35
C PHE A 93 -24.70 -12.44 -23.46
N PHE A 94 -25.53 -12.08 -22.48
CA PHE A 94 -26.95 -12.41 -22.47
C PHE A 94 -27.68 -11.86 -23.71
N GLU A 95 -28.57 -12.66 -24.29
CA GLU A 95 -29.32 -12.29 -25.50
C GLU A 95 -30.27 -11.11 -25.18
N GLY A 96 -29.93 -9.92 -25.68
CA GLY A 96 -30.61 -8.66 -25.33
C GLY A 96 -29.78 -7.68 -24.48
N GLY A 97 -28.56 -8.06 -24.11
CA GLY A 97 -27.60 -7.21 -23.40
C GLY A 97 -27.94 -6.97 -21.92
N VAL A 98 -27.05 -6.25 -21.24
CA VAL A 98 -27.15 -5.93 -19.80
C VAL A 98 -28.50 -5.28 -19.41
N PRO A 99 -29.13 -4.39 -20.21
CA PRO A 99 -30.42 -3.80 -19.85
C PRO A 99 -31.58 -4.82 -19.74
N ASN A 100 -31.63 -5.81 -20.64
CA ASN A 100 -32.66 -6.85 -20.58
C ASN A 100 -32.39 -7.83 -19.44
N ALA A 101 -31.11 -8.15 -19.20
CA ALA A 101 -30.70 -8.96 -18.07
C ALA A 101 -31.12 -8.31 -16.73
N LEU A 102 -30.97 -7.00 -16.59
CA LEU A 102 -31.43 -6.24 -15.42
C LEU A 102 -32.95 -6.24 -15.26
N GLN A 103 -33.71 -6.22 -16.36
CA GLN A 103 -35.17 -6.30 -16.31
C GLN A 103 -35.63 -7.67 -15.81
N GLU A 104 -34.97 -8.75 -16.23
CA GLU A 104 -35.28 -10.10 -15.76
C GLU A 104 -34.94 -10.31 -14.27
N ILE A 105 -33.83 -9.72 -13.82
CA ILE A 105 -33.47 -9.65 -12.39
C ILE A 105 -34.55 -8.92 -11.61
N ARG A 106 -35.06 -7.77 -12.12
CA ARG A 106 -36.13 -7.00 -11.46
C ARG A 106 -37.41 -7.83 -11.29
N THR A 107 -37.91 -8.43 -12.37
CA THR A 107 -39.12 -9.26 -12.33
C THR A 107 -38.99 -10.43 -11.36
N ARG A 108 -37.78 -11.00 -11.26
CA ARG A 108 -37.49 -12.10 -10.35
C ARG A 108 -37.39 -11.66 -8.89
N ALA A 109 -36.77 -10.51 -8.62
CA ALA A 109 -36.73 -9.91 -7.29
C ALA A 109 -38.14 -9.57 -6.78
N GLU A 110 -39.01 -9.01 -7.61
CA GLU A 110 -40.42 -8.74 -7.30
C GLU A 110 -41.18 -10.03 -6.95
N LYS A 111 -40.97 -11.10 -7.73
CA LYS A 111 -41.61 -12.41 -7.49
C LYS A 111 -41.18 -13.06 -6.18
N TRP A 112 -39.94 -12.85 -5.76
CA TRP A 112 -39.39 -13.42 -4.52
C TRP A 112 -39.50 -12.49 -3.32
N GLY A 113 -39.96 -11.25 -3.51
CA GLY A 113 -40.05 -10.25 -2.45
C GLY A 113 -38.67 -9.86 -1.89
N VAL A 114 -37.61 -9.93 -2.72
CA VAL A 114 -36.23 -9.68 -2.30
C VAL A 114 -35.79 -8.28 -2.73
N THR A 115 -35.18 -7.54 -1.82
CA THR A 115 -34.52 -6.26 -2.14
C THR A 115 -33.17 -6.51 -2.79
N TYR A 116 -32.83 -5.72 -3.81
CA TYR A 116 -31.56 -5.84 -4.51
C TYR A 116 -30.98 -4.47 -4.87
N ALA A 117 -29.65 -4.41 -5.00
CA ALA A 117 -28.91 -3.26 -5.51
C ALA A 117 -28.10 -3.69 -6.74
N THR A 118 -27.82 -2.76 -7.67
CA THR A 118 -27.03 -3.06 -8.87
C THR A 118 -25.97 -2.02 -9.12
N VAL A 119 -24.74 -2.46 -9.43
CA VAL A 119 -23.63 -1.61 -9.86
C VAL A 119 -22.96 -2.24 -11.06
N SER A 120 -22.90 -1.51 -12.17
CA SER A 120 -22.34 -1.98 -13.45
C SER A 120 -22.94 -3.33 -13.88
N ASN A 121 -22.17 -4.43 -13.79
CA ASN A 121 -22.57 -5.77 -14.20
C ASN A 121 -22.82 -6.71 -13.01
N TYR A 122 -23.02 -6.15 -11.81
CA TYR A 122 -23.23 -6.91 -10.58
C TYR A 122 -24.57 -6.55 -9.94
N CYS A 123 -25.20 -7.56 -9.32
CA CYS A 123 -26.40 -7.45 -8.52
C CYS A 123 -26.11 -7.99 -7.12
N PHE A 124 -26.48 -7.24 -6.09
CA PHE A 124 -26.31 -7.57 -4.67
C PHE A 124 -27.68 -7.87 -4.07
N ALA A 125 -27.82 -9.00 -3.38
CA ALA A 125 -29.08 -9.40 -2.76
C ALA A 125 -28.86 -10.37 -1.59
N THR A 126 -29.78 -10.36 -0.64
CA THR A 126 -29.86 -11.36 0.43
C THR A 126 -30.83 -12.47 0.01
N LEU A 127 -30.34 -13.70 -0.16
CA LEU A 127 -31.12 -14.83 -0.67
C LEU A 127 -31.10 -16.03 0.28
N THR A 128 -32.17 -16.81 0.31
CA THR A 128 -32.18 -18.09 1.04
C THR A 128 -31.35 -19.16 0.32
N ALA A 129 -30.87 -20.17 1.06
CA ALA A 129 -30.19 -21.34 0.48
C ALA A 129 -30.93 -21.91 -0.75
N ASP A 130 -32.25 -22.09 -0.64
CA ASP A 130 -33.09 -22.62 -1.72
C ASP A 130 -33.16 -21.68 -2.92
N GLN A 131 -33.19 -20.37 -2.70
CA GLN A 131 -33.18 -19.38 -3.77
C GLN A 131 -31.84 -19.36 -4.52
N VAL A 132 -30.71 -19.44 -3.81
CA VAL A 132 -29.37 -19.49 -4.40
C VAL A 132 -29.19 -20.75 -5.24
N LEU A 133 -29.56 -21.92 -4.70
CA LEU A 133 -29.48 -23.20 -5.40
C LEU A 133 -30.38 -23.22 -6.64
N LYS A 134 -31.61 -22.70 -6.54
CA LYS A 134 -32.54 -22.59 -7.66
C LYS A 134 -32.02 -21.69 -8.78
N LEU A 135 -31.41 -20.55 -8.45
CA LEU A 135 -30.76 -19.68 -9.44
C LEU A 135 -29.64 -20.42 -10.17
N ALA A 136 -28.82 -21.17 -9.44
CA ALA A 136 -27.72 -21.93 -10.01
C ALA A 136 -28.19 -23.10 -10.89
N ASP A 137 -29.29 -23.78 -10.54
CA ASP A 137 -29.88 -24.85 -11.34
C ASP A 137 -30.48 -24.34 -12.64
N GLU A 138 -31.22 -23.24 -12.57
CA GLU A 138 -31.82 -22.63 -13.76
C GLU A 138 -30.76 -22.06 -14.70
N ALA A 139 -29.72 -21.40 -14.17
CA ALA A 139 -28.60 -20.91 -14.95
C ALA A 139 -27.85 -22.07 -15.66
N ARG A 140 -27.66 -23.21 -14.98
CA ARG A 140 -27.10 -24.44 -15.58
C ARG A 140 -27.97 -24.97 -16.72
N ALA A 141 -29.28 -25.05 -16.51
CA ALA A 141 -30.22 -25.56 -17.51
C ALA A 141 -30.28 -24.66 -18.76
N LEU A 142 -30.30 -23.34 -18.57
CA LEU A 142 -30.30 -22.36 -19.66
C LEU A 142 -28.99 -22.36 -20.43
N PHE A 143 -27.85 -22.46 -19.73
CA PHE A 143 -26.55 -22.59 -20.37
C PHE A 143 -26.43 -23.87 -21.20
N ALA A 144 -26.95 -25.00 -20.70
CA ALA A 144 -26.95 -26.26 -21.44
C ALA A 144 -27.84 -26.22 -22.70
N LYS A 145 -28.94 -25.48 -22.67
CA LYS A 145 -29.93 -25.43 -23.76
C LYS A 145 -29.61 -24.38 -24.83
N TYR A 146 -29.09 -23.23 -24.44
CA TYR A 146 -28.91 -22.06 -25.31
C TYR A 146 -27.46 -21.55 -25.38
N GLY A 147 -26.52 -22.22 -24.71
CA GLY A 147 -25.12 -21.83 -24.69
C GLY A 147 -24.86 -20.56 -23.87
N ARG A 148 -23.75 -19.87 -24.17
CA ARG A 148 -23.25 -18.74 -23.36
C ARG A 148 -24.19 -17.54 -23.27
N SER A 149 -25.15 -17.38 -24.18
CA SER A 149 -26.07 -16.24 -24.22
C SER A 149 -27.41 -16.48 -23.51
N GLY A 150 -27.69 -17.72 -23.07
CA GLY A 150 -29.01 -18.09 -22.55
C GLY A 150 -29.26 -17.82 -21.07
N SER A 151 -28.22 -17.68 -20.26
CA SER A 151 -28.35 -17.43 -18.82
C SER A 151 -28.07 -15.97 -18.49
N VAL A 152 -28.96 -15.34 -17.72
CA VAL A 152 -28.75 -14.01 -17.13
C VAL A 152 -27.61 -14.02 -16.11
N ILE A 153 -27.43 -15.12 -15.40
CA ILE A 153 -26.44 -15.26 -14.33
C ILE A 153 -25.18 -15.88 -14.90
N TYR A 154 -24.07 -15.18 -14.73
CA TYR A 154 -22.74 -15.70 -14.98
C TYR A 154 -22.20 -16.46 -13.77
N ARG A 155 -22.31 -15.88 -12.57
CA ARG A 155 -21.80 -16.48 -11.34
C ARG A 155 -22.43 -15.87 -10.08
N ILE A 156 -22.44 -16.66 -9.00
CA ILE A 156 -22.87 -16.22 -7.67
C ILE A 156 -21.71 -16.39 -6.68
N TRP A 157 -21.38 -15.31 -5.99
CA TRP A 157 -20.39 -15.23 -4.91
C TRP A 157 -21.08 -14.92 -3.59
N GLU A 158 -20.42 -15.27 -2.50
CA GLU A 158 -20.73 -14.73 -1.19
C GLU A 158 -20.38 -13.24 -1.13
N ASP A 159 -21.27 -12.44 -0.57
CA ASP A 159 -21.00 -11.05 -0.17
C ASP A 159 -20.59 -11.07 1.30
N THR A 160 -19.36 -11.52 1.56
CA THR A 160 -18.86 -11.69 2.93
C THR A 160 -18.62 -10.34 3.59
N ASP A 161 -19.01 -10.22 4.86
CA ASP A 161 -18.58 -9.09 5.70
C ASP A 161 -17.05 -8.94 5.66
N ILE A 162 -16.58 -7.72 5.39
CA ILE A 162 -15.15 -7.43 5.45
C ILE A 162 -14.78 -7.16 6.91
N ASP A 163 -14.15 -8.15 7.55
CA ASP A 163 -13.56 -7.95 8.88
C ASP A 163 -12.44 -6.89 8.85
N VAL A 164 -12.56 -5.92 9.75
CA VAL A 164 -11.54 -4.90 9.97
C VAL A 164 -10.42 -5.48 10.84
N THR A 165 -9.48 -6.20 10.24
CA THR A 165 -8.22 -6.53 10.92
C THR A 165 -7.31 -5.30 10.90
N LEU A 166 -7.30 -4.55 12.01
CA LEU A 166 -6.80 -3.18 12.13
C LEU A 166 -5.29 -2.98 11.98
N THR A 167 -4.52 -4.01 11.61
CA THR A 167 -3.05 -3.92 11.46
C THR A 167 -2.50 -4.62 10.20
N LYS A 168 -3.27 -4.63 9.11
CA LYS A 168 -2.86 -5.24 7.82
C LYS A 168 -1.59 -4.63 7.21
N SER A 169 -1.27 -3.36 7.48
CA SER A 169 -0.10 -2.71 6.90
C SER A 169 1.24 -3.32 7.37
N LEU A 170 1.33 -3.75 8.64
CA LEU A 170 2.51 -4.45 9.17
C LEU A 170 2.71 -5.81 8.49
N ALA A 171 1.63 -6.57 8.32
CA ALA A 171 1.66 -7.87 7.65
C ALA A 171 2.08 -7.75 6.18
N THR A 172 1.62 -6.70 5.50
CA THR A 172 1.98 -6.43 4.09
C THR A 172 3.48 -6.28 3.88
N ILE A 173 4.17 -5.57 4.77
CA ILE A 173 5.64 -5.42 4.74
C ILE A 173 6.38 -6.51 5.55
N LYS A 174 5.63 -7.48 6.10
CA LYS A 174 6.11 -8.62 6.91
C LYS A 174 6.88 -8.18 8.16
N ALA A 175 6.53 -7.01 8.71
CA ALA A 175 7.15 -6.49 9.91
C ALA A 175 6.75 -7.28 11.15
N ASP A 176 5.50 -7.76 11.21
CA ASP A 176 5.01 -8.61 12.29
C ASP A 176 5.78 -9.95 12.35
N ALA A 177 6.07 -10.55 11.19
CA ALA A 177 6.90 -11.75 11.09
C ALA A 177 8.35 -11.47 11.51
N ALA A 178 8.92 -10.32 11.14
CA ALA A 178 10.27 -9.91 11.53
C ALA A 178 10.39 -9.67 13.04
N GLN A 179 9.39 -9.02 13.64
CA GLN A 179 9.27 -8.84 15.08
C GLN A 179 9.24 -10.18 15.82
N ARG A 180 8.43 -11.15 15.35
CA ARG A 180 8.36 -12.48 15.96
C ARG A 180 9.62 -13.32 15.76
N SER A 181 10.23 -13.27 14.58
CA SER A 181 11.32 -14.19 14.20
C SER A 181 12.70 -13.69 14.62
N PHE A 182 12.95 -12.39 14.48
CA PHE A 182 14.27 -11.78 14.71
C PHE A 182 14.30 -10.85 15.91
N ARG A 183 13.15 -10.65 16.60
CA ARG A 183 13.00 -9.61 17.63
C ARG A 183 13.37 -8.22 17.11
N ALA A 184 13.03 -7.96 15.85
CA ALA A 184 13.30 -6.71 15.15
C ALA A 184 12.37 -5.59 15.66
N PHE A 185 12.60 -5.13 16.88
CA PHE A 185 11.74 -4.17 17.57
C PHE A 185 12.27 -2.73 17.54
N GLY A 186 13.49 -2.47 17.04
CA GLY A 186 14.08 -1.13 17.03
C GLY A 186 14.81 -0.74 18.32
N ARG A 187 15.11 -1.70 19.21
CA ARG A 187 15.81 -1.42 20.46
C ARG A 187 17.18 -0.75 20.19
N GLU A 188 17.54 0.22 21.02
CA GLU A 188 18.78 1.02 20.93
C GLU A 188 18.92 1.87 19.66
N ILE A 189 17.86 1.99 18.85
CA ILE A 189 17.80 2.88 17.70
C ILE A 189 16.98 4.12 18.07
N VAL A 190 17.47 5.29 17.68
CA VAL A 190 16.84 6.60 17.80
C VAL A 190 16.53 7.13 16.41
N TRP A 191 15.27 7.47 16.20
CA TRP A 191 14.74 7.97 14.94
C TRP A 191 14.15 9.36 15.10
N ALA A 192 14.65 10.34 14.36
CA ALA A 192 14.10 11.70 14.35
C ALA A 192 12.85 11.76 13.46
N VAL A 193 11.80 12.42 13.96
CA VAL A 193 10.56 12.68 13.20
C VAL A 193 10.45 14.19 13.01
N LEU A 194 10.68 14.65 11.77
CA LEU A 194 10.58 16.06 11.40
C LEU A 194 9.17 16.34 10.89
N ASP A 195 8.28 16.79 11.78
CA ASP A 195 6.85 16.91 11.48
C ASP A 195 6.12 17.97 12.35
N SER A 196 4.82 17.85 12.61
CA SER A 196 4.00 18.77 13.41
C SER A 196 4.18 18.66 14.94
N GLY A 197 5.05 17.75 15.39
CA GLY A 197 5.22 17.38 16.78
C GLY A 197 4.74 15.94 17.04
N VAL A 198 4.93 15.46 18.26
CA VAL A 198 4.44 14.14 18.69
C VAL A 198 3.76 14.29 20.03
N GLN A 199 2.52 13.84 20.17
CA GLN A 199 1.76 14.00 21.41
C GLN A 199 2.37 13.14 22.53
N GLY A 200 3.03 13.80 23.49
CA GLY A 200 3.89 13.14 24.49
C GLY A 200 3.17 12.32 25.56
N ASP A 201 1.91 12.63 25.85
CA ASP A 201 1.06 11.91 26.80
C ASP A 201 0.23 10.80 26.15
N HIS A 202 0.38 10.57 24.84
CA HIS A 202 -0.38 9.55 24.13
C HIS A 202 0.04 8.13 24.59
N PRO A 203 -0.92 7.25 24.94
CA PRO A 203 -0.60 5.94 25.53
C PRO A 203 0.19 5.01 24.59
N HIS A 204 0.16 5.28 23.29
CA HIS A 204 0.91 4.55 22.26
C HIS A 204 2.44 4.68 22.41
N PHE A 205 2.95 5.71 23.08
CA PHE A 205 4.40 5.92 23.27
C PHE A 205 4.89 5.60 24.69
N ALA A 206 3.97 5.37 25.62
CA ALA A 206 4.24 5.21 27.04
C ALA A 206 3.37 4.09 27.63
N ALA A 207 3.77 2.84 27.37
CA ALA A 207 3.06 1.66 27.85
C ALA A 207 3.82 1.01 29.02
N LYS A 208 3.20 0.95 30.20
CA LYS A 208 3.81 0.37 31.41
C LYS A 208 3.94 -1.16 31.34
N ALA A 209 3.03 -1.82 30.63
CA ALA A 209 3.01 -3.26 30.43
C ALA A 209 2.81 -3.55 28.94
N THR A 210 3.84 -4.08 28.30
CA THR A 210 3.80 -4.61 26.93
C THR A 210 4.41 -6.01 26.92
N PRO A 211 4.17 -6.83 25.89
CA PRO A 211 4.87 -8.10 25.69
C PRO A 211 6.41 -7.98 25.67
N PHE A 212 6.94 -6.76 25.52
CA PHE A 212 8.38 -6.48 25.42
C PHE A 212 8.95 -5.76 26.65
N GLY A 213 8.14 -5.54 27.70
CA GLY A 213 8.51 -4.80 28.91
C GLY A 213 7.95 -3.37 28.94
N PRO A 214 8.31 -2.55 29.96
CA PRO A 214 7.89 -1.16 30.03
C PRO A 214 8.52 -0.37 28.87
N MET A 215 7.71 0.44 28.22
CA MET A 215 8.06 1.21 27.05
C MET A 215 7.87 2.70 27.33
N ASN A 216 8.89 3.48 26.96
CA ASN A 216 8.79 4.92 26.84
C ASN A 216 9.64 5.32 25.62
N THR A 217 9.02 5.39 24.46
CA THR A 217 9.74 5.64 23.19
C THR A 217 10.12 7.11 23.01
N LEU A 218 9.48 8.03 23.76
CA LEU A 218 9.80 9.46 23.73
C LEU A 218 10.84 9.85 24.81
N ALA A 219 11.20 8.97 25.73
CA ALA A 219 12.30 9.27 26.66
C ALA A 219 13.63 9.41 25.91
N THR A 220 14.25 10.58 26.07
CA THR A 220 15.53 10.98 25.47
C THR A 220 16.61 11.14 26.54
N ASP A 221 17.85 10.80 26.20
CA ASP A 221 19.03 10.99 27.05
C ASP A 221 19.84 12.19 26.53
N ALA A 222 20.38 13.01 27.44
CA ALA A 222 21.22 14.14 27.06
C ALA A 222 22.42 13.68 26.20
N PRO A 223 22.77 14.39 25.11
CA PRO A 223 22.33 15.75 24.76
C PRO A 223 21.04 15.82 23.92
N LEU A 224 20.39 14.69 23.63
CA LEU A 224 19.18 14.69 22.80
C LEU A 224 18.01 15.32 23.56
N ALA A 225 17.25 16.17 22.85
CA ALA A 225 16.05 16.77 23.38
C ALA A 225 15.03 16.96 22.24
N HIS A 226 13.74 16.81 22.54
CA HIS A 226 12.71 17.22 21.60
C HIS A 226 12.76 18.74 21.42
N THR A 227 12.71 19.19 20.17
CA THR A 227 12.94 20.60 19.84
C THR A 227 11.88 21.09 18.85
N ASP A 228 11.33 22.27 19.11
CA ASP A 228 10.39 22.94 18.23
C ASP A 228 11.09 24.10 17.51
N PHE A 229 11.24 23.96 16.19
CA PHE A 229 11.90 24.95 15.34
C PHE A 229 10.94 25.99 14.76
N THR A 230 9.64 25.86 15.05
CA THR A 230 8.64 26.85 14.68
C THR A 230 8.72 28.08 15.61
N PRO A 231 8.15 29.23 15.20
CA PRO A 231 8.04 30.40 16.06
C PRO A 231 7.41 30.13 17.44
N ASP A 232 6.53 29.14 17.54
CA ASP A 232 5.87 28.77 18.80
C ASP A 232 6.87 28.16 19.81
N GLY A 233 7.84 27.37 19.34
CA GLY A 233 8.89 26.79 20.17
C GLY A 233 9.65 27.82 20.97
N SER A 234 10.12 28.88 20.32
CA SER A 234 10.85 29.98 20.97
C SER A 234 10.03 30.72 22.04
N ARG A 235 8.69 30.72 21.94
CA ARG A 235 7.80 31.31 22.96
C ARG A 235 7.67 30.39 24.16
N SER A 236 7.60 29.08 23.94
CA SER A 236 7.34 28.09 24.98
C SER A 236 8.58 27.68 25.78
N GLU A 237 9.79 27.82 25.24
CA GLU A 237 11.02 27.67 26.03
C GLU A 237 11.00 28.61 27.25
N ASN A 238 10.42 29.80 27.11
CA ASN A 238 10.21 30.73 28.23
C ASN A 238 9.13 30.29 29.23
N ALA A 239 8.26 29.35 28.83
CA ALA A 239 7.12 28.85 29.62
C ALA A 239 7.34 27.44 30.21
N GLY A 240 8.49 26.80 29.95
CA GLY A 240 8.85 25.50 30.52
C GLY A 240 8.09 24.28 29.95
N GLN A 241 7.30 24.47 28.88
CA GLN A 241 6.63 23.37 28.16
C GLN A 241 7.43 23.00 26.90
N ASN A 242 7.60 21.70 26.65
CA ASN A 242 8.24 21.23 25.42
C ASN A 242 7.20 21.08 24.29
N MET A 243 7.13 22.07 23.40
CA MET A 243 6.14 22.12 22.32
C MET A 243 6.35 21.10 21.21
N ALA A 244 7.53 20.49 21.12
CA ALA A 244 7.74 19.37 20.22
C ALA A 244 6.99 18.11 20.70
N LEU A 245 6.60 18.06 21.98
CA LEU A 245 5.75 17.01 22.55
C LEU A 245 4.25 17.37 22.58
N VAL A 246 3.87 18.45 21.89
CA VAL A 246 2.48 18.89 21.74
C VAL A 246 2.13 18.91 20.26
N ASP A 247 1.14 18.11 19.86
CA ASP A 247 0.74 17.98 18.47
C ASP A 247 -0.76 18.23 18.30
N ARG A 248 -1.12 19.51 18.12
CA ARG A 248 -2.51 19.90 17.87
C ARG A 248 -2.97 19.61 16.46
N PHE A 249 -2.05 19.39 15.52
CA PHE A 249 -2.38 19.07 14.14
C PHE A 249 -2.63 17.58 13.96
N GLY A 250 -1.88 16.73 14.65
CA GLY A 250 -2.08 15.27 14.75
C GLY A 250 -1.27 14.43 13.76
N HIS A 251 -0.72 15.05 12.72
CA HIS A 251 0.01 14.34 11.66
C HIS A 251 1.31 13.72 12.15
N GLY A 252 2.14 14.47 12.88
CA GLY A 252 3.42 13.97 13.39
C GLY A 252 3.25 12.83 14.42
N SER A 253 2.19 12.88 15.23
CA SER A 253 1.84 11.77 16.13
C SER A 253 1.45 10.51 15.34
N HIS A 254 0.66 10.65 14.28
CA HIS A 254 0.30 9.55 13.38
C HIS A 254 1.54 8.90 12.76
N VAL A 255 2.44 9.73 12.21
CA VAL A 255 3.73 9.31 11.64
C VAL A 255 4.60 8.59 12.67
N ALA A 256 4.79 9.17 13.86
CA ALA A 256 5.57 8.57 14.94
C ALA A 256 4.98 7.24 15.43
N GLY A 257 3.65 7.13 15.47
CA GLY A 257 2.93 5.92 15.85
C GLY A 257 3.19 4.75 14.88
N ILE A 258 3.29 5.03 13.58
CA ILE A 258 3.63 4.01 12.56
C ILE A 258 5.05 3.47 12.82
N ILE A 259 5.99 4.34 13.20
CA ILE A 259 7.39 3.95 13.45
C ILE A 259 7.48 3.12 14.74
N ALA A 260 7.03 3.66 15.87
CA ALA A 260 7.40 3.14 17.19
C ALA A 260 6.27 3.12 18.24
N GLY A 261 5.02 3.13 17.82
CA GLY A 261 3.91 3.01 18.76
C GLY A 261 3.69 1.56 19.23
N TYR A 262 3.17 1.39 20.44
CA TYR A 262 2.52 0.16 20.87
C TYR A 262 1.41 0.44 21.88
N TRP A 263 0.26 -0.19 21.69
CA TRP A 263 -0.84 -0.11 22.64
C TRP A 263 -1.63 -1.40 22.65
N GLN A 264 -2.15 -1.70 23.82
CA GLN A 264 -3.04 -2.81 24.05
C GLN A 264 -4.14 -2.34 24.97
N SER A 265 -5.35 -2.82 24.69
CA SER A 265 -6.52 -2.57 25.51
C SER A 265 -6.27 -2.98 26.96
N PRO A 266 -6.46 -2.07 27.93
CA PRO A 266 -6.34 -2.40 29.35
C PRO A 266 -7.32 -3.49 29.80
N SER A 267 -8.49 -3.57 29.15
CA SER A 267 -9.52 -4.57 29.44
C SER A 267 -9.25 -5.92 28.75
N GLY A 268 -8.32 -5.98 27.80
CA GLY A 268 -8.04 -7.18 26.99
C GLY A 268 -9.09 -7.48 25.93
N THR A 269 -10.18 -6.71 25.89
CA THR A 269 -11.24 -6.76 24.86
C THR A 269 -11.11 -5.57 23.91
N GLU A 270 -11.82 -5.61 22.78
CA GLU A 270 -11.84 -4.47 21.86
C GLU A 270 -12.47 -3.23 22.51
N GLU A 271 -11.79 -2.10 22.38
CA GLU A 271 -12.29 -0.79 22.81
C GLU A 271 -12.48 0.09 21.58
N PRO A 272 -13.56 0.90 21.49
CA PRO A 272 -13.87 1.70 20.31
C PRO A 272 -12.95 2.92 20.18
N VAL A 273 -11.64 2.72 20.12
CA VAL A 273 -10.59 3.75 20.15
C VAL A 273 -10.17 4.23 18.76
N VAL A 274 -10.65 3.59 17.68
CA VAL A 274 -10.27 3.93 16.31
C VAL A 274 -11.36 4.78 15.67
N GLY A 275 -10.98 5.93 15.14
CA GLY A 275 -11.83 6.76 14.29
C GLY A 275 -11.63 6.45 12.82
N THR A 276 -12.71 6.09 12.12
CA THR A 276 -12.73 5.85 10.68
C THR A 276 -13.79 6.71 10.00
N GLU A 277 -13.61 6.97 8.71
CA GLU A 277 -14.58 7.69 7.90
C GLU A 277 -15.00 6.84 6.70
N MET A 278 -16.30 6.61 6.56
CA MET A 278 -16.90 6.05 5.36
C MET A 278 -17.63 7.15 4.59
N ARG A 279 -17.66 7.07 3.26
CA ARG A 279 -18.43 8.03 2.47
C ARG A 279 -19.88 7.60 2.38
N ASN A 280 -20.78 8.53 2.63
CA ASN A 280 -22.19 8.38 2.26
C ASN A 280 -22.29 8.46 0.73
N GLU A 281 -22.75 7.40 0.09
CA GLU A 281 -22.84 7.34 -1.39
C GLU A 281 -23.88 8.30 -1.98
N ALA A 282 -24.89 8.69 -1.19
CA ALA A 282 -25.95 9.59 -1.64
C ALA A 282 -25.59 11.07 -1.49
N THR A 283 -24.90 11.44 -0.40
CA THR A 283 -24.56 12.85 -0.11
C THR A 283 -23.09 13.19 -0.37
N ASN A 284 -22.25 12.18 -0.57
CA ASN A 284 -20.78 12.28 -0.63
C ASN A 284 -20.16 12.87 0.65
N GLU A 285 -20.92 12.93 1.74
CA GLU A 285 -20.44 13.41 3.05
C GLU A 285 -19.76 12.27 3.83
N PRO A 286 -18.75 12.58 4.67
CA PRO A 286 -18.11 11.60 5.51
C PRO A 286 -18.99 11.20 6.70
N ILE A 287 -19.27 9.91 6.81
CA ILE A 287 -19.85 9.24 7.98
C ILE A 287 -18.71 8.81 8.88
N ARG A 288 -18.58 9.46 10.04
CA ARG A 288 -17.59 9.11 11.04
C ARG A 288 -18.06 7.92 11.86
N GLN A 289 -17.18 6.96 12.05
CA GLN A 289 -17.44 5.75 12.82
C GLN A 289 -16.34 5.49 13.84
N ARG A 290 -16.65 4.60 14.79
CA ARG A 290 -15.76 4.20 15.87
C ARG A 290 -15.62 2.69 15.83
N ASP A 291 -14.41 2.23 15.56
CA ASP A 291 -14.09 0.82 15.46
C ASP A 291 -13.35 0.34 16.72
N GLY A 292 -13.64 -0.91 17.10
CA GLY A 292 -13.06 -1.59 18.24
C GLY A 292 -11.64 -2.07 17.95
N LEU A 293 -10.69 -1.83 18.85
CA LEU A 293 -9.30 -2.30 18.74
C LEU A 293 -8.85 -2.93 20.05
N SER A 294 -8.22 -4.11 19.95
CA SER A 294 -7.66 -4.82 21.10
C SER A 294 -6.16 -4.56 21.29
N ALA A 295 -5.40 -4.43 20.20
CA ALA A 295 -3.99 -4.07 20.23
C ALA A 295 -3.52 -3.49 18.88
N ILE A 296 -2.51 -2.64 18.91
CA ILE A 296 -1.83 -2.10 17.74
C ILE A 296 -0.35 -1.89 18.03
N SER A 297 0.47 -2.04 16.99
CA SER A 297 1.92 -1.83 17.05
C SER A 297 2.36 -1.06 15.81
N GLY A 298 3.38 -0.23 15.98
CA GLY A 298 4.22 0.28 14.90
C GLY A 298 5.21 -0.78 14.43
N VAL A 299 6.01 -0.41 13.43
CA VAL A 299 6.99 -1.31 12.78
C VAL A 299 8.17 -1.65 13.70
N ALA A 300 8.62 -0.69 14.50
CA ALA A 300 9.73 -0.80 15.43
C ALA A 300 9.32 -0.27 16.82
N PRO A 301 8.48 -1.01 17.57
CA PRO A 301 7.83 -0.52 18.78
C PRO A 301 8.78 -0.13 19.92
N LEU A 302 10.03 -0.58 19.93
CA LEU A 302 11.05 -0.20 20.91
C LEU A 302 12.04 0.86 20.39
N CYS A 303 11.84 1.38 19.18
CA CYS A 303 12.61 2.50 18.66
C CYS A 303 12.32 3.76 19.46
N LYS A 304 13.36 4.50 19.83
CA LYS A 304 13.20 5.84 20.40
C LYS A 304 12.82 6.82 19.30
N VAL A 305 11.84 7.66 19.54
CA VAL A 305 11.39 8.69 18.61
C VAL A 305 11.79 10.06 19.15
N LEU A 306 12.53 10.81 18.35
CA LEU A 306 12.91 12.18 18.65
C LEU A 306 12.05 13.14 17.82
N SER A 307 11.03 13.71 18.45
CA SER A 307 10.20 14.76 17.83
C SER A 307 11.01 16.04 17.57
N LEU A 308 11.11 16.43 16.30
CA LEU A 308 11.67 17.70 15.83
C LEU A 308 10.59 18.45 15.08
N LYS A 309 9.93 19.40 15.73
CA LYS A 309 8.74 20.05 15.18
C LYS A 309 9.13 21.13 14.17
N VAL A 310 8.75 20.93 12.92
CA VAL A 310 9.05 21.78 11.75
C VAL A 310 7.81 22.12 10.93
N ILE A 311 6.63 21.69 11.39
CA ILE A 311 5.32 22.07 10.86
C ILE A 311 4.56 22.76 12.00
N ALA A 312 4.00 23.93 11.72
CA ALA A 312 3.18 24.63 12.70
C ALA A 312 1.88 23.85 12.96
N ASP A 313 1.54 23.62 14.22
CA ASP A 313 0.28 22.97 14.63
C ASP A 313 -0.82 23.98 14.98
N VAL A 314 -0.48 25.26 15.05
CA VAL A 314 -1.40 26.37 15.37
C VAL A 314 -1.25 27.53 14.38
N THR A 315 -2.37 28.18 14.11
CA THR A 315 -2.40 29.43 13.35
C THR A 315 -2.19 30.60 14.31
N LEU A 316 -1.07 31.32 14.17
CA LEU A 316 -0.78 32.51 15.00
C LEU A 316 -0.93 33.79 14.17
N PRO A 317 -1.76 34.77 14.62
CA PRO A 317 -1.77 36.10 14.05
C PRO A 317 -0.53 36.90 14.49
N GLY A 318 -0.05 37.82 13.65
CA GLY A 318 1.04 38.75 13.98
C GLY A 318 2.13 38.85 12.91
N ALA A 319 3.26 39.48 13.25
CA ALA A 319 4.39 39.73 12.35
C ALA A 319 5.06 38.44 11.83
N SER A 320 5.07 37.39 12.64
CA SER A 320 5.52 36.04 12.27
C SER A 320 4.31 35.14 11.96
N LYS A 321 3.51 35.52 10.96
CA LYS A 321 2.32 34.76 10.55
C LYS A 321 2.71 33.30 10.25
N GLN A 322 1.99 32.38 10.88
CA GLN A 322 2.04 30.95 10.58
C GLN A 322 0.61 30.39 10.55
N THR A 323 0.40 29.39 9.72
CA THR A 323 -0.88 28.67 9.60
C THR A 323 -0.67 27.22 10.00
N ALA A 324 -1.63 26.61 10.69
CA ALA A 324 -1.56 25.19 11.03
C ALA A 324 -1.39 24.33 9.75
N GLY A 325 -0.51 23.32 9.81
CA GLY A 325 -0.09 22.52 8.66
C GLY A 325 0.99 23.17 7.78
N GLN A 326 1.40 24.41 8.05
CA GLN A 326 2.47 25.06 7.31
C GLN A 326 3.84 24.65 7.86
N GLY A 327 4.67 24.05 7.00
CA GLY A 327 6.11 23.93 7.23
C GLY A 327 6.89 25.05 6.53
N LYS A 328 8.14 25.28 6.98
CA LYS A 328 9.10 26.11 6.25
C LYS A 328 10.41 25.37 6.05
N VAL A 329 11.00 25.54 4.86
CA VAL A 329 12.32 25.01 4.50
C VAL A 329 13.37 25.39 5.55
N SER A 330 13.36 26.63 6.05
CA SER A 330 14.31 27.08 7.07
C SER A 330 14.20 26.32 8.40
N TRP A 331 13.00 25.86 8.78
CA TRP A 331 12.81 25.06 10.00
C TRP A 331 13.34 23.64 9.81
N VAL A 332 13.11 23.05 8.64
CA VAL A 332 13.67 21.74 8.26
C VAL A 332 15.20 21.78 8.24
N LEU A 333 15.80 22.82 7.65
CA LEU A 333 17.26 22.97 7.61
C LEU A 333 17.87 23.09 9.01
N LYS A 334 17.27 23.88 9.91
CA LYS A 334 17.70 23.98 11.32
C LYS A 334 17.60 22.64 12.06
N ALA A 335 16.54 21.87 11.81
CA ALA A 335 16.40 20.55 12.40
C ALA A 335 17.48 19.57 11.90
N ILE A 336 17.79 19.60 10.60
CA ILE A 336 18.88 18.79 10.02
C ILE A 336 20.24 19.19 10.60
N GLU A 337 20.52 20.50 10.70
CA GLU A 337 21.72 21.03 11.34
C GLU A 337 21.85 20.54 12.78
N GLN A 338 20.77 20.60 13.56
CA GLN A 338 20.77 20.11 14.95
C GLN A 338 21.08 18.60 15.05
N ILE A 339 20.55 17.78 14.14
CA ILE A 339 20.88 16.34 14.07
C ILE A 339 22.38 16.15 13.79
N GLN A 340 22.94 16.93 12.85
CA GLN A 340 24.36 16.87 12.53
C GLN A 340 25.20 17.24 13.75
N GLU A 341 24.88 18.32 14.46
CA GLU A 341 25.59 18.75 15.68
C GLU A 341 25.60 17.66 16.76
N TRP A 342 24.45 17.04 17.05
CA TRP A 342 24.38 15.96 18.04
C TRP A 342 25.23 14.75 17.65
N ASN A 343 25.31 14.43 16.36
CA ASN A 343 26.10 13.32 15.86
C ASN A 343 27.58 13.66 15.65
N GLN A 344 27.98 14.94 15.58
CA GLN A 344 29.33 15.36 15.19
C GLN A 344 30.41 15.06 16.24
N HIS A 345 30.06 15.06 17.53
CA HIS A 345 31.03 14.98 18.64
C HIS A 345 31.15 13.59 19.27
N GLY A 346 30.28 12.64 18.90
CA GLY A 346 30.23 11.30 19.49
C GLY A 346 31.14 10.28 18.80
N LYS A 347 31.66 9.30 19.55
CA LYS A 347 32.24 8.07 18.97
C LYS A 347 31.19 7.15 18.32
N ARG A 348 29.91 7.42 18.59
CA ARG A 348 28.74 6.67 18.11
C ARG A 348 27.72 7.67 17.61
N LEU A 349 26.98 7.30 16.56
CA LEU A 349 25.80 8.04 16.13
C LEU A 349 24.76 7.98 17.25
N LEU A 350 24.26 9.14 17.68
CA LEU A 350 23.17 9.24 18.64
C LEU A 350 21.82 9.04 17.94
N ILE A 351 21.67 9.61 16.74
CA ILE A 351 20.49 9.48 15.88
C ILE A 351 20.88 8.70 14.62
N GLN A 352 20.25 7.55 14.37
CA GLN A 352 20.60 6.68 13.24
C GLN A 352 19.70 6.90 12.02
N GLY A 353 18.53 7.53 12.19
CA GLY A 353 17.68 7.87 11.06
C GLY A 353 16.76 9.07 11.29
N ALA A 354 16.23 9.60 10.19
CA ALA A 354 15.31 10.72 10.16
C ALA A 354 14.17 10.46 9.16
N ASN A 355 12.94 10.70 9.59
CA ASN A 355 11.74 10.64 8.75
C ASN A 355 11.25 12.05 8.42
N LEU A 356 11.12 12.35 7.12
CA LEU A 356 10.54 13.59 6.62
C LEU A 356 9.29 13.24 5.78
N SER A 357 8.13 13.20 6.45
CA SER A 357 6.82 13.00 5.82
C SER A 357 6.22 14.30 5.29
N LEU A 358 7.07 15.13 4.70
CA LEU A 358 6.76 16.45 4.20
C LEU A 358 7.42 16.65 2.83
N GLY A 359 6.88 17.57 2.05
CA GLY A 359 7.51 18.00 0.82
C GLY A 359 6.83 19.23 0.25
N TYR A 360 7.52 19.90 -0.66
CA TYR A 360 7.00 21.05 -1.41
C TYR A 360 7.26 20.87 -2.89
N GLU A 361 6.45 21.54 -3.71
CA GLU A 361 6.60 21.49 -5.16
C GLU A 361 7.96 22.06 -5.57
N PHE A 362 8.70 21.27 -6.34
CA PHE A 362 9.98 21.65 -6.89
C PHE A 362 9.78 22.59 -8.08
N ASP A 363 10.34 23.81 -8.01
CA ASP A 363 10.36 24.74 -9.15
C ASP A 363 11.71 24.65 -9.89
N PRO A 364 11.75 24.01 -11.08
CA PRO A 364 12.99 23.83 -11.83
C PRO A 364 13.61 25.15 -12.32
N ARG A 365 12.88 26.27 -12.26
CA ARG A 365 13.42 27.59 -12.64
C ARG A 365 14.41 28.12 -11.59
N TRP A 366 14.34 27.61 -10.36
CA TRP A 366 15.13 28.10 -9.23
C TRP A 366 16.34 27.21 -8.95
N PHE A 367 16.18 25.89 -9.07
CA PHE A 367 17.24 24.92 -8.82
C PHE A 367 17.20 23.80 -9.85
N ALA A 368 18.36 23.16 -10.10
CA ALA A 368 18.38 21.86 -10.78
C ALA A 368 17.73 20.78 -9.88
N CYS A 369 17.15 19.75 -10.49
CA CYS A 369 16.43 18.71 -9.75
C CYS A 369 17.35 18.01 -8.73
N GLY A 370 16.92 17.93 -7.47
CA GLY A 370 17.74 17.39 -6.37
C GLY A 370 18.84 18.31 -5.86
N GLN A 371 18.93 19.56 -6.33
CA GLN A 371 19.92 20.57 -5.91
C GLN A 371 19.30 21.71 -5.08
N SER A 372 18.05 21.56 -4.62
CA SER A 372 17.49 22.52 -3.67
C SER A 372 18.24 22.45 -2.34
N PRO A 373 18.23 23.54 -1.53
CA PRO A 373 18.94 23.56 -0.25
C PRO A 373 18.60 22.38 0.66
N VAL A 374 17.33 21.97 0.71
CA VAL A 374 16.90 20.81 1.50
C VAL A 374 17.47 19.51 0.93
N CYS A 375 17.43 19.31 -0.39
CA CYS A 375 17.99 18.09 -0.99
C CYS A 375 19.50 17.97 -0.75
N VAL A 376 20.24 19.07 -0.84
CA VAL A 376 21.69 19.10 -0.59
C VAL A 376 21.99 18.76 0.87
N GLU A 377 21.28 19.37 1.82
CA GLU A 377 21.49 19.07 3.25
C GLU A 377 21.01 17.67 3.64
N VAL A 378 19.95 17.16 3.02
CA VAL A 378 19.54 15.75 3.17
C VAL A 378 20.63 14.81 2.69
N ASN A 379 21.21 15.05 1.50
CA ASN A 379 22.34 14.24 1.02
C ASN A 379 23.56 14.33 1.96
N ARG A 380 23.85 15.52 2.51
CA ARG A 380 24.93 15.69 3.50
C ARG A 380 24.64 14.90 4.79
N LEU A 381 23.41 14.93 5.28
CA LEU A 381 22.98 14.16 6.44
C LEU A 381 23.09 12.64 6.21
N VAL A 382 22.77 12.17 5.00
CA VAL A 382 23.01 10.77 4.63
C VAL A 382 24.50 10.44 4.64
N LYS A 383 25.35 11.32 4.10
CA LYS A 383 26.81 11.14 4.13
C LYS A 383 27.42 11.20 5.53
N SER A 384 26.76 11.79 6.52
CA SER A 384 27.21 11.72 7.92
C SER A 384 26.82 10.41 8.63
N GLY A 385 26.12 9.50 7.94
CA GLY A 385 25.78 8.16 8.44
C GLY A 385 24.32 8.00 8.87
N VAL A 386 23.48 9.03 8.75
CA VAL A 386 22.07 8.99 9.15
C VAL A 386 21.19 8.51 7.99
N SER A 387 20.33 7.52 8.23
CA SER A 387 19.37 7.04 7.22
C SER A 387 18.21 8.03 7.10
N VAL A 388 18.11 8.74 5.97
CA VAL A 388 17.03 9.71 5.74
C VAL A 388 15.95 9.10 4.83
N VAL A 389 14.72 9.07 5.32
CA VAL A 389 13.54 8.57 4.60
C VAL A 389 12.59 9.72 4.33
N VAL A 390 12.15 9.85 3.09
CA VAL A 390 11.34 10.98 2.61
C VAL A 390 10.11 10.47 1.86
N SER A 391 8.97 11.13 2.02
CA SER A 391 7.77 10.83 1.22
C SER A 391 7.93 11.31 -0.23
N ALA A 392 7.43 10.56 -1.21
CA ALA A 392 7.49 10.95 -2.63
C ALA A 392 6.62 12.17 -2.98
N GLY A 393 5.56 12.43 -2.20
CA GLY A 393 4.56 13.45 -2.48
C GLY A 393 3.20 12.86 -2.91
N ASN A 394 2.16 13.69 -2.87
CA ASN A 394 0.78 13.29 -3.18
C ASN A 394 0.25 13.96 -4.47
N SER A 395 1.15 14.36 -5.36
CA SER A 395 0.83 15.09 -6.61
C SER A 395 0.79 14.19 -7.84
N GLY A 396 0.66 12.87 -7.65
CA GLY A 396 0.57 11.90 -8.74
C GLY A 396 -0.75 11.94 -9.52
N TYR A 397 -1.79 12.51 -8.92
CA TYR A 397 -3.08 12.78 -9.56
C TYR A 397 -3.58 14.15 -9.10
N SER A 398 -3.62 15.10 -10.03
CA SER A 398 -3.92 16.51 -9.73
C SER A 398 -4.95 17.07 -10.70
N THR A 399 -5.70 18.05 -10.23
CA THR A 399 -6.67 18.79 -11.04
C THR A 399 -6.01 20.01 -11.64
N PHE A 400 -5.99 20.10 -12.96
CA PHE A 400 -5.46 21.23 -13.71
C PHE A 400 -6.60 22.10 -14.21
N VAL A 401 -6.45 23.42 -14.08
CA VAL A 401 -7.33 24.38 -14.73
C VAL A 401 -6.73 24.74 -16.08
N LEU A 402 -7.38 24.32 -17.15
CA LEU A 402 -6.99 24.62 -18.52
C LEU A 402 -7.21 26.10 -18.82
N ALA A 403 -6.55 26.63 -19.85
CA ALA A 403 -6.70 28.03 -20.29
C ALA A 403 -8.14 28.42 -20.67
N ASN A 404 -9.00 27.43 -20.94
CA ASN A 404 -10.43 27.61 -21.19
C ASN A 404 -11.29 27.64 -19.89
N GLY A 405 -10.67 27.67 -18.72
CA GLY A 405 -11.33 27.68 -17.41
C GLY A 405 -11.90 26.32 -16.97
N ARG A 406 -11.73 25.25 -17.74
CA ARG A 406 -12.20 23.91 -17.36
C ARG A 406 -11.19 23.23 -16.46
N SER A 407 -11.66 22.68 -15.34
CA SER A 407 -10.89 21.81 -14.46
C SER A 407 -10.89 20.38 -15.00
N GLU A 408 -9.72 19.77 -15.13
CA GLU A 408 -9.57 18.39 -15.55
C GLU A 408 -8.57 17.67 -14.62
N ALA A 409 -8.96 16.51 -14.10
CA ALA A 409 -8.10 15.70 -13.26
C ALA A 409 -7.35 14.67 -14.12
N ARG A 410 -6.02 14.62 -13.98
CA ARG A 410 -5.16 13.72 -14.74
C ARG A 410 -4.02 13.21 -13.86
N PHE A 411 -3.48 12.05 -14.25
CA PHE A 411 -2.21 11.57 -13.70
C PHE A 411 -1.08 12.50 -14.13
N ASN A 412 -0.13 12.71 -13.22
CA ASN A 412 1.03 13.56 -13.43
C ASN A 412 2.32 12.75 -13.28
N ASP A 413 3.09 12.70 -14.35
CA ASP A 413 4.46 12.19 -14.35
C ASP A 413 5.41 13.29 -13.82
N LEU A 414 6.64 12.92 -13.43
CA LEU A 414 7.62 13.87 -12.90
C LEU A 414 7.11 14.66 -11.68
N SER A 415 6.28 14.01 -10.85
CA SER A 415 5.54 14.66 -9.75
C SER A 415 6.20 14.47 -8.38
N VAL A 416 7.40 13.90 -8.34
CA VAL A 416 8.20 13.74 -7.10
C VAL A 416 8.57 15.10 -6.54
N THR A 417 8.18 15.36 -5.29
CA THR A 417 8.41 16.63 -4.61
C THR A 417 9.79 16.69 -3.97
N ASP A 418 10.24 17.88 -3.57
CA ASP A 418 11.43 18.01 -2.73
C ASP A 418 11.05 17.81 -1.26
N PRO A 419 11.83 17.08 -0.44
CA PRO A 419 13.17 16.53 -0.71
C PRO A 419 13.21 15.12 -1.35
N GLY A 420 12.09 14.60 -1.85
CA GLY A 420 12.02 13.31 -2.56
C GLY A 420 12.95 13.17 -3.77
N ASN A 421 13.36 14.29 -4.39
CA ASN A 421 14.35 14.33 -5.47
C ASN A 421 15.82 14.18 -5.00
N ALA A 422 16.08 14.17 -3.68
CA ALA A 422 17.42 13.93 -3.14
C ALA A 422 17.91 12.53 -3.54
N GLU A 423 19.16 12.46 -4.03
CA GLU A 423 19.75 11.23 -4.57
C GLU A 423 19.90 10.15 -3.49
N LEU A 424 20.44 10.52 -2.33
CA LEU A 424 20.84 9.57 -1.30
C LEU A 424 19.70 9.22 -0.33
N ALA A 425 18.67 10.06 -0.23
CA ALA A 425 17.49 9.76 0.58
C ALA A 425 16.75 8.52 0.04
N VAL A 426 16.07 7.80 0.94
CA VAL A 426 15.11 6.75 0.58
C VAL A 426 13.75 7.40 0.36
N THR A 427 13.37 7.59 -0.90
CA THR A 427 12.10 8.19 -1.32
C THR A 427 11.04 7.12 -1.46
N VAL A 428 9.93 7.30 -0.76
CA VAL A 428 8.90 6.26 -0.58
C VAL A 428 7.59 6.66 -1.24
N GLY A 429 7.13 5.81 -2.17
CA GLY A 429 5.78 5.88 -2.74
C GLY A 429 4.76 5.06 -1.93
N SER A 430 3.48 5.24 -2.25
CA SER A 430 2.36 4.63 -1.51
C SER A 430 1.72 3.45 -2.24
N THR A 431 1.26 2.46 -1.48
CA THR A 431 0.35 1.38 -1.92
C THR A 431 -0.83 1.21 -0.97
N HIS A 432 -1.80 0.39 -1.39
CA HIS A 432 -2.86 -0.10 -0.51
C HIS A 432 -2.29 -0.89 0.69
N ARG A 433 -2.99 -0.85 1.83
CA ARG A 433 -2.53 -1.44 3.10
C ARG A 433 -2.50 -2.96 3.17
N ASP A 434 -3.35 -3.64 2.41
CA ASP A 434 -3.55 -5.10 2.47
C ASP A 434 -3.60 -5.80 1.10
N MET A 435 -3.95 -5.08 0.04
CA MET A 435 -4.06 -5.60 -1.33
C MET A 435 -3.10 -4.89 -2.30
N PRO A 436 -1.79 -4.75 -1.99
CA PRO A 436 -0.85 -4.03 -2.85
C PRO A 436 -0.63 -4.70 -4.22
N HIS A 437 -0.79 -6.02 -4.33
CA HIS A 437 -0.67 -6.73 -5.62
C HIS A 437 -1.85 -6.45 -6.56
N THR A 438 -3.03 -6.21 -6.00
CA THR A 438 -4.26 -5.91 -6.75
C THR A 438 -4.28 -4.44 -7.15
N TYR A 439 -4.25 -3.53 -6.17
CA TYR A 439 -4.36 -2.09 -6.41
C TYR A 439 -3.06 -1.47 -6.93
N GLY A 440 -1.91 -2.05 -6.62
CA GLY A 440 -0.60 -1.52 -7.03
C GLY A 440 -0.28 -0.20 -6.34
N VAL A 441 0.29 0.72 -7.11
CA VAL A 441 0.71 2.06 -6.66
C VAL A 441 -0.52 2.96 -6.49
N SER A 442 -0.63 3.62 -5.33
CA SER A 442 -1.70 4.55 -5.04
C SER A 442 -1.85 5.62 -6.12
N TYR A 443 -3.08 5.98 -6.46
CA TYR A 443 -3.33 6.95 -7.54
C TYR A 443 -2.70 8.32 -7.22
N PHE A 444 -2.75 8.78 -5.97
CA PHE A 444 -2.17 10.05 -5.53
C PHE A 444 -0.65 10.03 -5.38
N SER A 445 -0.02 8.85 -5.26
CA SER A 445 1.43 8.75 -5.04
C SER A 445 2.17 9.43 -6.18
N SER A 446 3.03 10.38 -5.85
CA SER A 446 3.91 11.01 -6.84
C SER A 446 4.75 9.97 -7.57
N ARG A 447 4.91 10.19 -8.87
CA ARG A 447 5.53 9.28 -9.84
C ARG A 447 6.78 9.94 -10.40
N GLY A 448 7.82 9.14 -10.58
CA GLY A 448 9.01 9.58 -11.26
C GLY A 448 8.86 9.57 -12.78
N PRO A 449 10.00 9.55 -13.50
CA PRO A 449 11.34 9.78 -12.96
C PRO A 449 11.46 11.19 -12.34
N THR A 450 12.59 11.51 -11.72
CA THR A 450 12.85 12.91 -11.34
C THR A 450 12.93 13.79 -12.60
N GLY A 451 12.84 15.12 -12.45
CA GLY A 451 12.90 16.05 -13.59
C GLY A 451 14.20 15.96 -14.42
N ASP A 452 15.27 15.40 -13.85
CA ASP A 452 16.55 15.12 -14.52
C ASP A 452 16.73 13.65 -14.94
N GLY A 453 15.71 12.79 -14.81
CA GLY A 453 15.69 11.43 -15.34
C GLY A 453 16.18 10.34 -14.39
N ARG A 454 16.50 10.64 -13.13
CA ARG A 454 16.86 9.61 -12.13
C ARG A 454 15.62 8.81 -11.73
N THR A 455 15.83 7.55 -11.39
CA THR A 455 14.74 6.66 -10.95
C THR A 455 14.33 7.00 -9.51
N LYS A 456 13.10 7.50 -9.36
CA LYS A 456 12.39 7.71 -8.09
C LYS A 456 10.91 7.34 -8.30
N PRO A 457 10.14 6.95 -7.25
CA PRO A 457 10.59 6.67 -5.89
C PRO A 457 11.54 5.47 -5.84
N ASP A 458 12.26 5.29 -4.72
CA ASP A 458 13.18 4.17 -4.57
C ASP A 458 12.42 2.86 -4.32
N LEU A 459 11.36 2.91 -3.51
CA LEU A 459 10.51 1.77 -3.16
C LEU A 459 9.11 2.23 -2.71
N LEU A 460 8.24 1.27 -2.46
CA LEU A 460 6.87 1.48 -2.00
C LEU A 460 6.64 0.92 -0.60
N ALA A 461 5.71 1.54 0.12
CA ALA A 461 5.16 1.00 1.36
C ALA A 461 3.66 1.35 1.50
N PRO A 462 2.94 0.67 2.40
CA PRO A 462 1.54 0.99 2.71
C PRO A 462 1.33 2.46 3.09
N GLY A 463 0.48 3.17 2.36
CA GLY A 463 0.15 4.56 2.63
C GLY A 463 -1.34 4.89 2.48
N GLU A 464 -2.18 3.94 2.08
CA GLU A 464 -3.63 4.13 2.03
C GLU A 464 -4.31 3.59 3.27
N ARG A 465 -5.22 4.40 3.83
CA ARG A 465 -6.09 3.98 4.93
C ARG A 465 -5.30 3.43 6.12
N ILE A 466 -4.20 4.08 6.47
CA ILE A 466 -3.32 3.62 7.55
C ILE A 466 -3.86 4.09 8.89
N ILE A 467 -4.06 3.14 9.79
CA ILE A 467 -4.51 3.39 11.15
C ILE A 467 -3.27 3.61 12.02
N SER A 468 -3.19 4.76 12.68
CA SER A 468 -2.14 5.09 13.64
C SER A 468 -2.64 6.14 14.62
N CYS A 469 -1.77 6.60 15.51
CA CYS A 469 -2.02 7.54 16.59
C CYS A 469 -2.85 8.74 16.11
N ALA A 470 -3.98 8.99 16.78
CA ALA A 470 -4.75 10.20 16.63
C ALA A 470 -4.37 11.19 17.72
N ALA A 471 -4.10 12.44 17.35
CA ALA A 471 -3.86 13.53 18.29
C ALA A 471 -4.49 14.83 17.77
N GLY A 472 -4.68 15.79 18.69
CA GLY A 472 -5.16 17.12 18.33
C GLY A 472 -6.45 17.13 17.51
N LEU A 473 -6.43 17.88 16.41
CA LEU A 473 -7.56 18.01 15.47
C LEU A 473 -8.00 16.65 14.90
N GLU A 474 -7.07 15.73 14.66
CA GLU A 474 -7.39 14.41 14.09
C GLU A 474 -8.17 13.54 15.08
N ALA A 475 -7.80 13.55 16.37
CA ALA A 475 -8.57 12.86 17.41
C ALA A 475 -9.93 13.54 17.63
N ALA A 476 -9.96 14.88 17.65
CA ALA A 476 -11.16 15.66 17.94
C ALA A 476 -12.30 15.43 16.93
N LYS A 477 -11.99 15.08 15.67
CA LYS A 477 -12.99 14.74 14.63
C LYS A 477 -13.97 13.65 15.07
N TYR A 478 -13.49 12.70 15.88
CA TYR A 478 -14.22 11.47 16.22
C TYR A 478 -14.85 11.48 17.60
N GLY A 479 -14.75 12.59 18.34
CA GLY A 479 -15.34 12.76 19.67
C GLY A 479 -14.97 11.64 20.66
N THR A 480 -15.93 11.31 21.53
CA THR A 480 -15.82 10.22 22.51
C THR A 480 -16.86 9.15 22.27
N ALA A 481 -16.52 7.89 22.54
CA ALA A 481 -17.43 6.76 22.51
C ALA A 481 -17.42 6.04 23.87
N PRO A 482 -18.53 5.40 24.32
CA PRO A 482 -18.51 4.60 25.54
C PRO A 482 -17.63 3.36 25.35
N ASN A 483 -16.74 3.08 26.29
CA ASN A 483 -15.98 1.83 26.33
C ASN A 483 -16.84 0.66 26.85
N GLY A 484 -16.28 -0.54 26.97
CA GLY A 484 -16.97 -1.72 27.50
C GLY A 484 -17.48 -1.60 28.95
N GLN A 485 -17.10 -0.53 29.66
CA GLN A 485 -17.53 -0.19 31.03
C GLN A 485 -18.52 0.99 31.06
N GLY A 486 -18.86 1.56 29.89
CA GLY A 486 -19.74 2.72 29.75
C GLY A 486 -19.05 4.09 29.91
N GLU A 487 -17.74 4.10 30.14
CA GLU A 487 -16.96 5.34 30.31
C GLU A 487 -16.61 5.96 28.94
N PRO A 488 -16.74 7.29 28.77
CA PRO A 488 -16.42 7.94 27.50
C PRO A 488 -14.91 7.94 27.25
N ILE A 489 -14.48 7.30 26.17
CA ILE A 489 -13.08 7.26 25.73
C ILE A 489 -12.88 8.05 24.42
N PRO A 490 -11.81 8.86 24.31
CA PRO A 490 -11.49 9.59 23.08
C PRO A 490 -11.00 8.64 21.98
N ALA A 491 -10.93 9.12 20.74
CA ALA A 491 -10.22 8.39 19.68
C ALA A 491 -8.73 8.46 19.96
N LEU A 492 -8.08 7.29 20.09
CA LEU A 492 -6.62 7.17 20.21
C LEU A 492 -5.98 6.86 18.87
N TYR A 493 -6.77 6.40 17.89
CA TYR A 493 -6.29 6.07 16.55
C TYR A 493 -7.21 6.65 15.50
N CYS A 494 -6.65 6.98 14.34
CA CYS A 494 -7.42 7.41 13.19
C CYS A 494 -6.82 6.87 11.90
N GLU A 495 -7.67 6.79 10.88
CA GLU A 495 -7.27 6.44 9.53
C GLU A 495 -6.76 7.68 8.76
N GLN A 496 -5.56 7.59 8.17
CA GLN A 496 -5.01 8.61 7.27
C GLN A 496 -4.44 7.99 6.00
N THR A 497 -4.44 8.77 4.91
CA THR A 497 -3.97 8.35 3.59
C THR A 497 -2.94 9.35 3.05
N GLY A 498 -1.81 8.85 2.57
CA GLY A 498 -0.77 9.65 1.95
C GLY A 498 0.59 8.94 1.89
N THR A 499 1.49 9.43 1.05
CA THR A 499 2.91 9.01 1.06
C THR A 499 3.60 9.35 2.39
N SER A 500 3.04 10.32 3.13
CA SER A 500 3.40 10.64 4.51
C SER A 500 3.21 9.49 5.50
N MET A 501 2.32 8.53 5.21
CA MET A 501 2.13 7.30 5.99
C MET A 501 3.00 6.16 5.46
N ALA A 502 3.38 6.18 4.18
CA ALA A 502 4.28 5.18 3.61
C ALA A 502 5.74 5.34 4.09
N ALA A 503 6.25 6.58 4.13
CA ALA A 503 7.59 6.89 4.62
C ALA A 503 7.89 6.33 6.04
N PRO A 504 7.03 6.51 7.06
CA PRO A 504 7.29 5.99 8.39
C PRO A 504 7.27 4.46 8.48
N HIS A 505 6.57 3.75 7.57
CA HIS A 505 6.69 2.28 7.52
C HIS A 505 8.11 1.86 7.16
N VAL A 506 8.75 2.56 6.22
CA VAL A 506 10.13 2.32 5.80
C VAL A 506 11.12 2.76 6.88
N SER A 507 10.88 3.92 7.49
CA SER A 507 11.66 4.40 8.65
C SER A 507 11.68 3.39 9.79
N GLY A 508 10.51 2.90 10.19
CA GLY A 508 10.41 1.87 11.22
C GLY A 508 11.02 0.54 10.78
N ALA A 509 10.91 0.16 9.52
CA ALA A 509 11.55 -1.07 9.02
C ALA A 509 13.08 -0.98 9.04
N ILE A 510 13.65 0.17 8.68
CA ILE A 510 15.09 0.42 8.80
C ILE A 510 15.52 0.42 10.27
N ALA A 511 14.76 1.07 11.15
CA ALA A 511 15.04 1.04 12.59
C ALA A 511 15.02 -0.38 13.17
N ALA A 512 14.01 -1.17 12.80
CA ALA A 512 13.91 -2.58 13.15
C ALA A 512 15.09 -3.39 12.61
N PHE A 513 15.49 -3.17 11.35
CA PHE A 513 16.65 -3.81 10.74
C PHE A 513 17.95 -3.47 11.46
N LEU A 514 18.21 -2.19 11.73
CA LEU A 514 19.42 -1.73 12.42
C LEU A 514 19.52 -2.22 13.86
N SER A 515 18.38 -2.48 14.52
CA SER A 515 18.36 -3.09 15.86
C SER A 515 18.74 -4.58 15.89
N VAL A 516 18.71 -5.24 14.74
CA VAL A 516 19.16 -6.65 14.59
C VAL A 516 20.55 -6.71 13.99
N ARG A 517 20.84 -5.81 13.04
CA ARG A 517 22.07 -5.75 12.25
C ARG A 517 22.81 -4.43 12.51
N HIS A 518 23.31 -4.28 13.74
CA HIS A 518 23.99 -3.07 14.20
C HIS A 518 25.24 -2.72 13.38
N GLU A 519 25.84 -3.69 12.69
CA GLU A 519 26.99 -3.50 11.80
C GLU A 519 26.72 -2.54 10.63
N PHE A 520 25.45 -2.32 10.25
CA PHE A 520 25.06 -1.36 9.22
C PHE A 520 24.73 0.04 9.75
N VAL A 521 24.78 0.26 11.07
CA VAL A 521 24.62 1.60 11.64
C VAL A 521 25.73 2.51 11.10
N GLY A 522 25.35 3.67 10.57
CA GLY A 522 26.29 4.59 9.90
C GLY A 522 26.56 4.28 8.43
N GLN A 523 25.91 3.26 7.85
CA GLN A 523 26.04 2.90 6.44
C GLN A 523 24.70 3.05 5.68
N PRO A 524 24.09 4.25 5.65
CA PRO A 524 22.74 4.43 5.11
C PRO A 524 22.63 4.12 3.61
N GLU A 525 23.67 4.36 2.82
CA GLU A 525 23.71 3.97 1.40
C GLU A 525 23.63 2.45 1.24
N ARG A 526 24.36 1.70 2.08
CA ARG A 526 24.33 0.24 2.07
C ARG A 526 22.98 -0.30 2.54
N VAL A 527 22.38 0.31 3.56
CA VAL A 527 21.02 -0.01 4.00
C VAL A 527 20.02 0.20 2.86
N LYS A 528 20.09 1.35 2.17
CA LYS A 528 19.24 1.65 1.01
C LYS A 528 19.39 0.58 -0.08
N GLU A 529 20.61 0.19 -0.43
CA GLU A 529 20.86 -0.89 -1.39
C GLU A 529 20.23 -2.23 -0.97
N ILE A 530 20.41 -2.65 0.28
CA ILE A 530 19.85 -3.90 0.80
C ILE A 530 18.32 -3.89 0.70
N PHE A 531 17.68 -2.79 1.10
CA PHE A 531 16.23 -2.66 1.06
C PHE A 531 15.70 -2.68 -0.38
N MET A 532 16.32 -1.91 -1.29
CA MET A 532 15.93 -1.88 -2.70
C MET A 532 16.13 -3.23 -3.39
N ALA A 533 17.24 -3.93 -3.12
CA ALA A 533 17.51 -5.23 -3.72
C ALA A 533 16.50 -6.32 -3.30
N ASN A 534 15.85 -6.16 -2.15
CA ASN A 534 15.00 -7.19 -1.54
C ASN A 534 13.50 -6.86 -1.57
N CYS A 535 13.10 -5.79 -2.27
CA CYS A 535 11.70 -5.46 -2.47
C CYS A 535 10.94 -6.53 -3.27
N VAL A 536 9.63 -6.62 -3.03
CA VAL A 536 8.70 -7.45 -3.81
C VAL A 536 8.22 -6.65 -5.01
N ASP A 537 8.62 -7.08 -6.21
CA ASP A 537 8.17 -6.49 -7.46
C ASP A 537 6.66 -6.68 -7.67
N LEU A 538 5.91 -5.57 -7.76
CA LEU A 538 4.46 -5.59 -7.99
C LEU A 538 4.11 -5.70 -9.48
N LYS A 539 5.11 -5.83 -10.37
CA LYS A 539 4.94 -5.88 -11.83
C LYS A 539 4.24 -4.63 -12.35
N ARG A 540 4.71 -3.46 -11.92
CA ARG A 540 4.25 -2.14 -12.37
C ARG A 540 5.39 -1.37 -13.02
N GLU A 541 5.05 -0.25 -13.64
CA GLU A 541 6.03 0.64 -14.28
C GLU A 541 7.07 1.11 -13.24
N ARG A 542 8.36 1.11 -13.64
CA ARG A 542 9.50 1.28 -12.71
C ARG A 542 9.57 2.67 -12.09
N SER A 543 9.21 3.72 -12.81
CA SER A 543 9.13 5.08 -12.27
C SER A 543 7.97 5.27 -11.29
N PHE A 544 7.02 4.32 -11.23
CA PHE A 544 5.91 4.36 -10.26
C PHE A 544 6.24 3.52 -9.03
N GLN A 545 6.75 2.30 -9.22
CA GLN A 545 7.00 1.36 -8.12
C GLN A 545 8.42 1.37 -7.55
N GLY A 546 9.37 2.01 -8.23
CA GLY A 546 10.78 1.89 -7.88
C GLY A 546 11.26 0.44 -7.91
N ALA A 547 11.90 0.01 -6.82
CA ALA A 547 12.34 -1.35 -6.60
C ALA A 547 11.18 -2.34 -6.36
N GLY A 548 10.03 -1.86 -5.87
CA GLY A 548 8.87 -2.65 -5.49
C GLY A 548 8.39 -2.34 -4.07
N LEU A 549 7.54 -3.21 -3.54
CA LEU A 549 7.02 -3.14 -2.17
C LEU A 549 8.07 -3.58 -1.15
N LEU A 550 8.21 -2.82 -0.07
CA LEU A 550 9.04 -3.16 1.09
C LEU A 550 8.73 -4.56 1.65
N ASP A 551 9.79 -5.33 1.94
CA ASP A 551 9.72 -6.61 2.61
C ASP A 551 10.83 -6.72 3.67
N LEU A 552 10.47 -6.51 4.94
CA LEU A 552 11.45 -6.46 6.03
C LEU A 552 12.08 -7.84 6.29
N MET A 553 11.32 -8.93 6.11
CA MET A 553 11.84 -10.29 6.29
C MET A 553 12.94 -10.61 5.29
N LYS A 554 12.73 -10.28 4.01
CA LYS A 554 13.77 -10.46 2.98
C LYS A 554 14.99 -9.61 3.24
N ALA A 555 14.81 -8.35 3.64
CA ALA A 555 15.94 -7.47 3.96
C ALA A 555 16.81 -8.03 5.10
N LEU A 556 16.19 -8.57 6.16
CA LEU A 556 16.90 -9.21 7.28
C LEU A 556 17.61 -10.51 6.89
N GLN A 557 17.02 -11.31 5.99
CA GLN A 557 17.58 -12.60 5.55
C GLN A 557 18.68 -12.46 4.49
N ALA A 558 18.76 -11.32 3.82
CA ALA A 558 19.72 -11.10 2.73
C ALA A 558 21.17 -10.88 3.23
N VAL A 559 21.37 -10.70 4.53
CA VAL A 559 22.66 -10.38 5.17
C VAL A 559 23.09 -11.41 6.20
#